data_AF-A0A1F3PKY1-F1
#
_entry.id   AF-A0A1F3PKY1-F1
#
_cell.length_a   1.000
_cell.length_b   1.000
_cell.length_c   1.000
_cell.angle_alpha   90.00
_cell.angle_beta   90.00
_cell.angle_gamma   90.00
#
_symmetry.space_group_name_H-M   'P 1'
#
loop_
_entity.id
_entity.type
_entity.pdbx_description
1 polymer ?
#
loop_
_entity_poly.entity_id
_entity_poly.type
_entity_poly.pdbx_seq_one_letter_code
_entity_poly.pdbx_strand_id
1 'polypeptide(L)'
;MNKDRINEMLSIALGIMSVLAIIGLLVSSNFDTNELLGSVVNFTQVAIPVLVLLVATTIKKENKSFSQIGKEALMFIQKKNEDFLMGPRYNRENYDPEKGQGLEYLFVTNTDPKSKLRAKLIPIQPLKEGVLAIYIQKGTLVYGLNYSSEQATPEEIEKIQLEVFNSVSELAQKKYAGFYEILPNSKDDTAIIIDFNEEKMGKKKFTKAITECTELAISKIKSHKK
;
A
#
# COMPACT_ATOMS: atom_id res chain seq x y z
N MET A 1 -13.36 -9.18 -5.55
CA MET A 1 -13.48 -8.85 -4.11
C MET A 1 -13.10 -10.10 -3.31
N ASN A 2 -12.16 -10.02 -2.37
CA ASN A 2 -11.54 -11.21 -1.76
C ASN A 2 -12.53 -11.90 -0.80
N LYS A 3 -12.75 -13.21 -0.96
CA LYS A 3 -13.77 -13.99 -0.22
C LYS A 3 -13.61 -13.86 1.30
N ASP A 4 -12.37 -13.77 1.77
CA ASP A 4 -12.02 -13.57 3.17
C ASP A 4 -12.48 -12.21 3.73
N ARG A 5 -12.39 -11.14 2.94
CA ARG A 5 -12.86 -9.80 3.35
C ARG A 5 -14.38 -9.72 3.44
N ILE A 6 -15.07 -10.45 2.57
CA ILE A 6 -16.54 -10.55 2.59
C ILE A 6 -16.98 -11.30 3.85
N ASN A 7 -16.32 -12.42 4.18
CA ASN A 7 -16.62 -13.17 5.40
C ASN A 7 -16.31 -12.37 6.67
N GLU A 8 -15.21 -11.59 6.67
CA GLU A 8 -14.86 -10.71 7.79
C GLU A 8 -15.91 -9.60 7.99
N MET A 9 -16.31 -8.90 6.92
CA MET A 9 -17.37 -7.88 6.98
C MET A 9 -18.73 -8.46 7.38
N LEU A 10 -19.10 -9.63 6.85
CA LEU A 10 -20.35 -10.31 7.21
C LEU A 10 -20.35 -10.75 8.68
N SER A 11 -19.22 -11.25 9.19
CA SER A 11 -19.09 -11.64 10.61
C SER A 11 -19.23 -10.43 11.54
N ILE A 12 -18.65 -9.29 11.17
CA ILE A 12 -18.79 -8.04 11.92
C ILE A 12 -20.24 -7.54 11.87
N ALA A 13 -20.87 -7.52 10.69
CA ALA A 13 -22.25 -7.07 10.53
C ALA A 13 -23.25 -7.96 11.29
N LEU A 14 -23.08 -9.28 11.21
CA LEU A 14 -23.89 -10.24 11.97
C LEU A 14 -23.69 -10.08 13.48
N GLY A 15 -22.46 -9.84 13.93
CA GLY A 15 -22.17 -9.55 15.34
C GLY A 15 -22.91 -8.30 15.84
N ILE A 16 -22.90 -7.21 15.07
CA ILE A 16 -23.60 -5.96 15.41
C ILE A 16 -25.13 -6.19 15.44
N MET A 17 -25.69 -6.90 14.46
CA MET A 17 -27.13 -7.19 14.42
C MET A 17 -27.58 -8.04 15.62
N SER A 18 -26.79 -9.03 16.02
CA SER A 18 -27.10 -9.85 17.19
C SER A 18 -27.05 -9.05 18.49
N VAL A 19 -26.09 -8.12 18.64
CA VAL A 19 -26.03 -7.22 19.80
C VAL A 19 -27.27 -6.31 19.86
N LEU A 20 -27.68 -5.75 18.73
CA LEU A 20 -28.89 -4.92 18.64
C LEU A 20 -30.17 -5.72 18.96
N ALA A 21 -30.26 -6.98 18.51
CA ALA A 21 -31.38 -7.87 18.83
C ALA A 21 -31.47 -8.18 20.34
N ILE A 22 -30.32 -8.43 20.99
CA ILE A 22 -30.25 -8.67 22.44
C ILE A 22 -30.67 -7.41 23.21
N ILE A 23 -30.20 -6.23 22.80
CA ILE A 23 -30.62 -4.96 23.42
C ILE A 23 -32.13 -4.73 23.24
N GLY A 24 -32.67 -5.02 22.06
CA GLY A 24 -34.11 -4.91 21.78
C GLY A 24 -34.95 -5.84 22.65
N LEU A 25 -34.51 -7.09 22.83
CA LEU A 25 -35.17 -8.07 23.71
C LEU A 25 -35.16 -7.60 25.18
N LEU A 26 -34.02 -7.13 25.69
CA LEU A 26 -33.89 -6.60 27.05
C LEU A 26 -34.79 -5.39 27.33
N VAL A 27 -34.89 -4.47 26.36
CA VAL A 27 -35.78 -3.31 26.47
C VAL A 27 -37.24 -3.73 26.43
N SER A 28 -37.59 -4.73 25.60
CA SER A 28 -38.97 -5.23 25.51
C SER A 28 -39.42 -6.04 26.72
N SER A 29 -38.48 -6.66 27.45
CA SER A 29 -38.76 -7.49 28.63
C SER A 29 -38.72 -6.73 29.96
N ASN A 30 -38.57 -5.40 29.95
CA ASN A 30 -38.43 -4.57 31.16
C ASN A 30 -37.31 -5.07 32.11
N PHE A 31 -36.24 -5.65 31.56
CA PHE A 31 -35.11 -6.16 32.34
C PHE A 31 -35.48 -7.25 33.37
N ASP A 32 -36.40 -8.16 33.03
CA ASP A 32 -36.63 -9.36 33.83
C ASP A 32 -35.31 -10.15 34.02
N THR A 33 -34.98 -10.50 35.26
CA THR A 33 -33.78 -11.24 35.66
C THR A 33 -33.50 -12.52 34.85
N ASN A 34 -34.53 -13.26 34.42
CA ASN A 34 -34.34 -14.47 33.61
C ASN A 34 -33.93 -14.14 32.16
N GLU A 35 -34.54 -13.10 31.59
CA GLU A 35 -34.19 -12.56 30.27
C GLU A 35 -32.81 -11.86 30.29
N LEU A 36 -32.45 -11.28 31.44
CA LEU A 36 -31.15 -10.64 31.67
C LEU A 36 -30.00 -11.66 31.64
N LEU A 37 -30.15 -12.79 32.34
CA LEU A 37 -29.18 -13.89 32.31
C LEU A 37 -29.11 -14.54 30.92
N GLY A 38 -30.25 -14.77 30.26
CA GLY A 38 -30.29 -15.31 28.89
C GLY A 38 -29.60 -14.38 27.88
N SER A 39 -29.80 -13.07 28.02
CA SER A 39 -29.17 -12.04 27.20
C SER A 39 -27.66 -11.96 27.39
N VAL A 40 -27.16 -12.15 28.62
CA VAL A 40 -25.71 -12.21 28.90
C VAL A 40 -25.07 -13.45 28.26
N VAL A 41 -25.73 -14.60 28.31
CA VAL A 41 -25.26 -15.84 27.67
C VAL A 41 -25.22 -15.66 26.15
N ASN A 42 -26.29 -15.12 25.55
CA ASN A 42 -26.36 -14.86 24.11
C ASN A 42 -25.33 -13.80 23.66
N PHE A 43 -25.11 -12.76 24.46
CA PHE A 43 -24.09 -11.74 24.18
C PHE A 43 -22.69 -12.36 24.22
N THR A 44 -22.41 -13.21 25.19
CA THR A 44 -21.13 -13.92 25.32
C THR A 44 -20.87 -14.84 24.13
N GLN A 45 -21.91 -15.55 23.65
CA GLN A 45 -21.83 -16.42 22.47
C GLN A 45 -21.50 -15.66 21.17
N VAL A 46 -21.88 -14.40 21.06
CA VAL A 46 -21.58 -13.53 19.90
C VAL A 46 -20.25 -12.79 20.08
N ALA A 47 -19.99 -12.30 21.30
CA ALA A 47 -18.80 -11.52 21.61
C ALA A 47 -17.52 -12.34 21.51
N ILE A 48 -17.53 -13.61 21.93
CA ILE A 48 -16.35 -14.49 21.88
C ILE A 48 -15.83 -14.67 20.44
N PRO A 49 -16.64 -15.09 19.44
CA PRO A 49 -16.18 -15.18 18.05
C PRO A 49 -15.65 -13.87 17.47
N VAL A 50 -16.28 -12.74 17.78
CA VAL A 50 -15.83 -11.42 17.31
C VAL A 50 -14.49 -11.03 17.94
N LEU A 51 -14.32 -11.26 19.25
CA LEU A 51 -13.06 -11.05 19.96
C LEU A 51 -11.96 -11.95 19.41
N VAL A 52 -12.25 -13.24 19.17
CA VAL A 52 -11.30 -14.18 18.56
C VAL A 52 -10.91 -13.71 17.16
N LEU A 53 -11.85 -13.20 16.35
CA LEU A 53 -11.55 -12.63 15.04
C LEU A 53 -10.69 -11.37 15.13
N LEU A 54 -10.98 -10.46 16.07
CA LEU A 54 -10.18 -9.26 16.32
C LEU A 54 -8.77 -9.60 16.79
N VAL A 55 -8.63 -10.56 17.70
CA VAL A 55 -7.35 -11.05 18.18
C VAL A 55 -6.60 -11.75 17.04
N ALA A 56 -7.24 -12.64 16.29
CA ALA A 56 -6.63 -13.33 15.15
C ALA A 56 -6.18 -12.36 14.05
N THR A 57 -6.98 -11.34 13.74
CA THR A 57 -6.61 -10.29 12.77
C THR A 57 -5.47 -9.41 13.29
N THR A 58 -5.42 -9.15 14.59
CA THR A 58 -4.33 -8.42 15.25
C THR A 58 -3.04 -9.24 15.23
N ILE A 59 -3.07 -10.50 15.65
CA ILE A 59 -1.94 -11.46 15.56
C ILE A 59 -1.48 -11.61 14.11
N LYS A 60 -2.41 -11.73 13.15
CA LYS A 60 -2.07 -11.81 11.73
C LYS A 60 -1.34 -10.55 11.25
N LYS A 61 -1.72 -9.35 11.73
CA LYS A 61 -1.01 -8.09 11.43
C LYS A 61 0.35 -8.01 12.15
N GLU A 62 0.46 -8.51 13.38
CA GLU A 62 1.72 -8.60 14.12
C GLU A 62 2.70 -9.61 13.51
N ASN A 63 2.23 -10.60 12.75
CA ASN A 63 3.10 -11.54 12.06
C ASN A 63 3.51 -11.12 10.64
N LYS A 64 2.90 -10.07 10.06
CA LYS A 64 3.32 -9.59 8.72
C LYS A 64 4.71 -8.94 8.77
N SER A 65 5.58 -9.29 7.83
CA SER A 65 6.86 -8.59 7.67
C SER A 65 6.65 -7.18 7.11
N PHE A 66 7.60 -6.27 7.32
CA PHE A 66 7.59 -4.93 6.73
C PHE A 66 7.55 -4.98 5.19
N SER A 67 8.20 -5.99 4.59
CA SER A 67 8.10 -6.28 3.15
C SER A 67 6.65 -6.50 2.70
N GLN A 68 5.88 -7.34 3.40
CA GLN A 68 4.47 -7.59 3.07
C GLN A 68 3.63 -6.32 3.23
N ILE A 69 3.90 -5.54 4.28
CA ILE A 69 3.20 -4.29 4.54
C ILE A 69 3.48 -3.25 3.45
N GLY A 70 4.74 -3.10 3.04
CA GLY A 70 5.13 -2.23 1.94
C GLY A 70 4.47 -2.65 0.62
N LYS A 71 4.50 -3.96 0.30
CA LYS A 71 3.82 -4.49 -0.89
C LYS A 71 2.31 -4.24 -0.87
N GLU A 72 1.64 -4.44 0.26
CA GLU A 72 0.21 -4.16 0.42
C GLU A 72 -0.11 -2.68 0.26
N ALA A 73 0.74 -1.78 0.78
CA ALA A 73 0.60 -0.34 0.58
C ALA A 73 0.69 0.02 -0.91
N LEU A 74 1.67 -0.52 -1.64
CA LEU A 74 1.81 -0.28 -3.08
C LEU A 74 0.65 -0.88 -3.89
N MET A 75 0.15 -2.06 -3.52
CA MET A 75 -1.06 -2.64 -4.12
C MET A 75 -2.28 -1.75 -3.90
N PHE A 76 -2.42 -1.15 -2.72
CA PHE A 76 -3.50 -0.23 -2.42
C PHE A 76 -3.43 1.03 -3.29
N ILE A 77 -2.23 1.59 -3.47
CA ILE A 77 -2.01 2.77 -4.33
C ILE A 77 -2.26 2.43 -5.80
N GLN A 78 -1.82 1.25 -6.26
CA GLN A 78 -2.07 0.79 -7.61
C GLN A 78 -3.57 0.70 -7.91
N LYS A 79 -4.37 0.14 -6.99
CA LYS A 79 -5.83 0.05 -7.15
C LYS A 79 -6.53 1.42 -7.23
N LYS A 80 -5.93 2.47 -6.68
CA LYS A 80 -6.44 3.84 -6.82
C LYS A 80 -6.05 4.49 -8.15
N ASN A 81 -5.07 3.94 -8.84
CA ASN A 81 -4.44 4.51 -10.02
C ASN A 81 -4.26 3.45 -11.12
N GLU A 82 -5.26 2.59 -11.33
CA GLU A 82 -5.18 1.45 -12.27
C GLU A 82 -4.97 1.90 -13.73
N ASP A 83 -5.32 3.15 -14.04
CA ASP A 83 -5.12 3.83 -15.32
C ASP A 83 -3.66 4.19 -15.61
N PHE A 84 -2.81 4.22 -14.58
CA PHE A 84 -1.44 4.71 -14.64
C PHE A 84 -0.42 3.74 -14.06
N LEU A 85 -0.86 2.84 -13.18
CA LEU A 85 -0.01 1.92 -12.43
C LEU A 85 -0.39 0.48 -12.66
N MET A 86 0.65 -0.36 -12.69
CA MET A 86 0.50 -1.80 -12.88
C MET A 86 1.43 -2.57 -11.94
N GLY A 87 0.92 -3.68 -11.38
CA GLY A 87 1.65 -4.48 -10.40
C GLY A 87 1.22 -4.17 -8.95
N PRO A 88 2.06 -4.48 -7.94
CA PRO A 88 3.38 -5.07 -8.04
C PRO A 88 3.40 -6.42 -8.76
N ARG A 89 4.38 -6.65 -9.65
CA ARG A 89 4.57 -7.94 -10.33
C ARG A 89 6.01 -8.12 -10.79
N TYR A 90 6.39 -9.36 -11.11
CA TYR A 90 7.72 -9.68 -11.62
C TYR A 90 8.00 -8.99 -12.95
N ASN A 91 9.21 -8.43 -13.08
CA ASN A 91 9.71 -8.02 -14.37
C ASN A 91 10.06 -9.25 -15.20
N ARG A 92 9.40 -9.41 -16.35
CA ARG A 92 9.63 -10.54 -17.26
C ARG A 92 10.61 -10.24 -18.40
N GLU A 93 11.13 -9.02 -18.50
CA GLU A 93 12.24 -8.73 -19.42
C GLU A 93 13.44 -9.60 -19.03
N ASN A 94 13.90 -10.43 -19.96
CA ASN A 94 15.01 -11.37 -19.78
C ASN A 94 14.78 -12.39 -18.64
N TYR A 95 13.52 -12.78 -18.40
CA TYR A 95 13.18 -13.80 -17.43
C TYR A 95 13.76 -15.17 -17.83
N ASP A 96 14.68 -15.66 -17.00
CA ASP A 96 15.26 -16.99 -17.11
C ASP A 96 14.63 -17.86 -16.00
N PRO A 97 13.81 -18.87 -16.34
CA PRO A 97 13.14 -19.71 -15.36
C PRO A 97 14.11 -20.51 -14.48
N GLU A 98 15.36 -20.70 -14.89
CA GLU A 98 16.39 -21.37 -14.08
C GLU A 98 17.05 -20.43 -13.04
N LYS A 99 16.95 -19.11 -13.23
CA LYS A 99 17.53 -18.08 -12.34
C LYS A 99 16.55 -17.52 -11.30
N GLY A 100 15.34 -18.06 -11.23
CA GLY A 100 14.31 -17.68 -10.25
C GLY A 100 13.36 -16.59 -10.74
N GLN A 101 12.48 -16.14 -9.83
CA GLN A 101 11.27 -15.36 -10.19
C GLN A 101 11.54 -13.92 -10.71
N GLY A 102 12.79 -13.45 -10.69
CA GLY A 102 13.17 -12.08 -11.05
C GLY A 102 12.79 -11.05 -9.97
N LEU A 103 13.02 -9.76 -10.24
CA LEU A 103 12.68 -8.67 -9.33
C LEU A 103 11.24 -8.18 -9.55
N GLU A 104 10.55 -7.81 -8.47
CA GLU A 104 9.18 -7.32 -8.52
C GLU A 104 9.18 -5.79 -8.51
N TYR A 105 8.29 -5.20 -9.29
CA TYR A 105 8.14 -3.75 -9.34
C TYR A 105 6.67 -3.35 -9.37
N LEU A 106 6.38 -2.20 -8.76
CA LEU A 106 5.30 -1.35 -9.22
C LEU A 106 5.78 -0.65 -10.51
N PHE A 107 4.94 -0.68 -11.54
CA PHE A 107 5.25 -0.10 -12.83
C PHE A 107 4.35 1.10 -13.13
N VAL A 108 4.89 2.05 -13.89
CA VAL A 108 4.12 3.04 -14.63
C VAL A 108 3.78 2.48 -16.00
N THR A 109 2.56 2.69 -16.46
CA THR A 109 2.04 2.24 -17.75
C THR A 109 1.23 3.35 -18.42
N ASN A 110 0.98 3.21 -19.72
CA ASN A 110 0.03 4.07 -20.40
C ASN A 110 -1.41 3.66 -20.02
N THR A 111 -2.37 4.47 -20.44
CA THR A 111 -3.79 4.23 -20.24
C THR A 111 -4.35 3.06 -21.06
N ASP A 112 -3.55 2.43 -21.93
CA ASP A 112 -3.98 1.27 -22.71
C ASP A 112 -3.78 -0.03 -21.90
N PRO A 113 -4.86 -0.68 -21.44
CA PRO A 113 -4.76 -1.92 -20.66
C PRO A 113 -4.17 -3.10 -21.45
N LYS A 114 -4.08 -3.02 -22.78
CA LYS A 114 -3.47 -4.05 -23.63
C LYS A 114 -1.96 -3.82 -23.85
N SER A 115 -1.45 -2.63 -23.53
CA SER A 115 -0.04 -2.30 -23.68
C SER A 115 0.83 -3.19 -22.79
N LYS A 116 1.90 -3.74 -23.38
CA LYS A 116 2.94 -4.42 -22.61
C LYS A 116 4.02 -3.46 -22.11
N LEU A 117 4.06 -2.25 -22.67
CA LEU A 117 5.05 -1.21 -22.38
C LEU A 117 4.82 -0.64 -21.00
N ARG A 118 5.87 -0.61 -20.20
CA ARG A 118 5.83 -0.19 -18.82
C ARG A 118 7.22 0.18 -18.34
N ALA A 119 7.29 1.10 -17.41
CA ALA A 119 8.54 1.53 -16.78
C ALA A 119 8.56 1.14 -15.32
N LYS A 120 9.74 0.76 -14.81
CA LYS A 120 9.92 0.41 -13.40
C LYS A 120 9.78 1.70 -12.59
N LEU A 121 8.90 1.71 -11.58
CA LEU A 121 8.69 2.86 -10.70
C LEU A 121 9.25 2.60 -9.30
N ILE A 122 8.80 1.53 -8.64
CA ILE A 122 9.26 1.18 -7.28
C ILE A 122 9.61 -0.31 -7.25
N PRO A 123 10.86 -0.69 -6.94
CA PRO A 123 11.23 -2.07 -6.66
C PRO A 123 10.64 -2.52 -5.31
N ILE A 124 10.17 -3.76 -5.24
CA ILE A 124 9.55 -4.29 -4.01
C ILE A 124 10.57 -4.85 -3.03
N GLN A 125 11.67 -5.41 -3.53
CA GLN A 125 12.67 -6.10 -2.70
C GLN A 125 13.28 -5.18 -1.63
N PRO A 126 13.68 -3.92 -1.92
CA PRO A 126 14.26 -3.02 -0.92
C PRO A 126 13.31 -2.68 0.24
N LEU A 127 11.98 -2.79 0.05
CA LEU A 127 11.01 -2.57 1.13
C LEU A 127 11.12 -3.61 2.27
N LYS A 128 11.83 -4.73 2.04
CA LYS A 128 12.16 -5.69 3.09
C LYS A 128 13.08 -5.09 4.15
N GLU A 129 13.91 -4.13 3.75
CA GLU A 129 14.91 -3.45 4.56
C GLU A 129 14.48 -2.00 4.87
N GLY A 130 13.18 -1.70 4.81
CA GLY A 130 12.68 -0.34 5.05
C GLY A 130 12.93 0.66 3.91
N VAL A 131 13.62 0.26 2.83
CA VAL A 131 14.06 1.18 1.78
C VAL A 131 12.97 1.37 0.70
N LEU A 132 12.52 2.62 0.54
CA LEU A 132 11.68 3.08 -0.57
C LEU A 132 12.54 3.79 -1.62
N ALA A 133 12.68 3.17 -2.78
CA ALA A 133 13.31 3.79 -3.95
C ALA A 133 12.27 4.15 -5.01
N ILE A 134 12.33 5.36 -5.56
CA ILE A 134 11.43 5.84 -6.61
C ILE A 134 12.24 6.15 -7.86
N TYR A 135 11.95 5.45 -8.95
CA TYR A 135 12.64 5.56 -10.22
C TYR A 135 11.85 6.40 -11.22
N ILE A 136 12.57 7.27 -11.93
CA ILE A 136 12.05 8.02 -13.07
C ILE A 136 13.04 7.85 -14.20
N GLN A 137 12.59 7.14 -15.23
CA GLN A 137 13.41 6.70 -16.34
C GLN A 137 12.82 7.24 -17.64
N LYS A 138 13.56 7.14 -18.76
CA LYS A 138 13.02 7.46 -20.09
C LYS A 138 11.68 6.76 -20.35
N GLY A 139 11.57 5.50 -19.97
CA GLY A 139 10.30 4.75 -20.08
C GLY A 139 9.16 5.35 -19.27
N THR A 140 9.41 6.00 -18.14
CA THR A 140 8.38 6.68 -17.34
C THR A 140 7.74 7.80 -18.16
N LEU A 141 8.56 8.58 -18.86
CA LEU A 141 8.08 9.68 -19.71
C LEU A 141 7.36 9.14 -20.95
N VAL A 142 7.98 8.19 -21.66
CA VAL A 142 7.42 7.66 -22.92
C VAL A 142 6.15 6.85 -22.69
N TYR A 143 6.18 5.92 -21.73
CA TYR A 143 5.08 4.98 -21.51
C TYR A 143 4.07 5.50 -20.50
N GLY A 144 4.47 6.28 -19.49
CA GLY A 144 3.55 6.82 -18.50
C GLY A 144 2.94 8.16 -18.87
N LEU A 145 3.78 9.06 -19.39
CA LEU A 145 3.45 10.46 -19.57
C LEU A 145 3.19 10.87 -21.02
N ASN A 146 3.18 9.91 -21.95
CA ASN A 146 2.92 10.09 -23.38
C ASN A 146 3.93 11.00 -24.11
N TYR A 147 5.19 11.01 -23.68
CA TYR A 147 6.26 11.71 -24.41
C TYR A 147 6.66 10.90 -25.64
N SER A 148 7.03 11.58 -26.73
CA SER A 148 7.78 10.90 -27.79
C SER A 148 9.18 10.53 -27.29
N SER A 149 9.84 9.56 -27.96
CA SER A 149 11.20 9.13 -27.57
C SER A 149 12.22 10.27 -27.65
N GLU A 150 12.00 11.23 -28.54
CA GLU A 150 12.83 12.42 -28.78
C GLU A 150 12.58 13.50 -27.72
N GLN A 151 11.36 13.58 -27.18
CA GLN A 151 10.99 14.52 -26.12
C GLN A 151 11.42 14.05 -24.73
N ALA A 152 11.62 12.74 -24.54
CA ALA A 152 12.08 12.17 -23.27
C ALA A 152 13.59 12.31 -23.12
N THR A 153 14.06 13.56 -23.04
CA THR A 153 15.48 13.91 -22.90
C THR A 153 15.97 13.74 -21.45
N PRO A 154 17.29 13.64 -21.22
CA PRO A 154 17.85 13.61 -19.87
C PRO A 154 17.42 14.80 -19.01
N GLU A 155 17.32 16.00 -19.58
CA GLU A 155 16.95 17.23 -18.87
C GLU A 155 15.49 17.18 -18.36
N GLU A 156 14.56 16.66 -19.17
CA GLU A 156 13.17 16.49 -18.70
C GLU A 156 13.07 15.36 -17.66
N ILE A 157 13.89 14.31 -17.76
CA ILE A 157 13.95 13.28 -16.71
C ILE A 157 14.45 13.90 -15.40
N GLU A 158 15.55 14.63 -15.42
CA GLU A 158 16.17 15.26 -14.25
C GLU A 158 15.22 16.28 -13.60
N LYS A 159 14.52 17.08 -14.40
CA LYS A 159 13.50 18.02 -13.90
C LYS A 159 12.39 17.32 -13.11
N ILE A 160 11.85 16.22 -13.63
CA ILE A 160 10.80 15.47 -12.93
C ILE A 160 11.39 14.77 -11.69
N GLN A 161 12.61 14.22 -11.78
CA GLN A 161 13.33 13.65 -10.65
C GLN A 161 13.49 14.66 -9.52
N LEU A 162 13.92 15.89 -9.83
CA LEU A 162 14.13 16.96 -8.87
C LEU A 162 12.82 17.39 -8.20
N GLU A 163 11.73 17.51 -8.96
CA GLU A 163 10.43 17.87 -8.37
C GLU A 163 9.90 16.79 -7.43
N VAL A 164 10.04 15.51 -7.81
CA VAL A 164 9.69 14.38 -6.94
C VAL A 164 10.58 14.36 -5.70
N PHE A 165 11.89 14.51 -5.87
CA PHE A 165 12.86 14.56 -4.77
C PHE A 165 12.49 15.64 -3.76
N ASN A 166 12.31 16.89 -4.22
CA ASN A 166 11.99 18.02 -3.35
C ASN A 166 10.67 17.79 -2.61
N SER A 167 9.62 17.40 -3.32
CA SER A 167 8.28 17.22 -2.74
C SER A 167 8.25 16.09 -1.70
N VAL A 168 8.86 14.95 -2.02
CA VAL A 168 8.88 13.80 -1.11
C VAL A 168 9.81 14.05 0.08
N SER A 169 10.95 14.71 -0.13
CA SER A 169 11.87 15.09 0.95
C SER A 169 11.22 16.06 1.94
N GLU A 170 10.49 17.06 1.45
CA GLU A 170 9.76 18.00 2.30
C GLU A 170 8.69 17.28 3.14
N LEU A 171 7.92 16.38 2.52
CA LEU A 171 6.94 15.56 3.24
C LEU A 171 7.61 14.69 4.31
N ALA A 172 8.72 14.03 3.95
CA ALA A 172 9.48 13.18 4.84
C ALA A 172 9.99 13.97 6.05
N GLN A 173 10.58 15.14 5.82
CA GLN A 173 11.08 16.02 6.87
C GLN A 173 9.95 16.48 7.79
N LYS A 174 8.79 16.86 7.23
CA LYS A 174 7.67 17.38 8.01
C LYS A 174 6.99 16.34 8.89
N LYS A 175 6.85 15.09 8.41
CA LYS A 175 6.02 14.06 9.07
C LYS A 175 6.80 12.92 9.69
N TYR A 176 8.01 12.67 9.20
CA TYR A 176 8.79 11.47 9.50
C TYR A 176 10.20 11.80 10.01
N ALA A 177 10.53 13.06 10.32
CA ALA A 177 11.81 13.44 10.90
C ALA A 177 12.25 12.52 12.06
N GLY A 178 13.52 12.11 12.02
CA GLY A 178 14.11 11.18 12.99
C GLY A 178 13.80 9.70 12.76
N PHE A 179 13.02 9.37 11.73
CA PHE A 179 12.65 7.99 11.37
C PHE A 179 13.14 7.54 10.00
N TYR A 180 13.95 8.35 9.32
CA TYR A 180 14.48 8.00 8.00
C TYR A 180 15.83 8.67 7.74
N GLU A 181 16.52 8.14 6.75
CA GLU A 181 17.68 8.74 6.10
C GLU A 181 17.41 8.80 4.59
N ILE A 182 17.83 9.89 3.94
CA ILE A 182 17.82 9.97 2.47
C ILE A 182 19.18 9.48 2.00
N LEU A 183 19.18 8.38 1.26
CA LEU A 183 20.40 7.82 0.71
C LEU A 183 20.81 8.61 -0.54
N PRO A 184 22.12 8.78 -0.81
CA PRO A 184 22.59 9.43 -2.02
C PRO A 184 22.07 8.70 -3.26
N ASN A 185 21.68 9.46 -4.28
CA ASN A 185 21.27 8.89 -5.56
C ASN A 185 22.47 8.11 -6.15
N SER A 186 22.32 6.79 -6.21
CA SER A 186 23.37 5.88 -6.69
C SER A 186 23.22 5.51 -8.17
N LYS A 187 22.12 5.94 -8.82
CA LYS A 187 21.79 5.62 -10.22
C LYS A 187 21.10 6.80 -10.89
N ASP A 188 21.42 7.03 -12.16
CA ASP A 188 20.89 8.12 -13.02
C ASP A 188 19.36 8.12 -13.13
N ASP A 189 18.73 6.98 -12.89
CA ASP A 189 17.30 6.74 -13.02
C ASP A 189 16.52 6.86 -11.70
N THR A 190 17.16 7.27 -10.61
CA THR A 190 16.52 7.38 -9.28
C THR A 190 16.19 8.82 -8.93
N ALA A 191 14.92 9.08 -8.61
CA ALA A 191 14.51 10.37 -8.10
C ALA A 191 14.84 10.54 -6.62
N ILE A 192 14.52 9.52 -5.80
CA ILE A 192 14.77 9.54 -4.35
C ILE A 192 14.88 8.12 -3.80
N ILE A 193 15.75 7.95 -2.81
CA ILE A 193 15.85 6.74 -1.98
C ILE A 193 15.69 7.15 -0.52
N ILE A 194 14.71 6.56 0.16
CA ILE A 194 14.43 6.79 1.58
C ILE A 194 14.63 5.48 2.31
N ASP A 195 15.58 5.46 3.24
CA ASP A 195 15.78 4.37 4.17
C ASP A 195 15.00 4.68 5.45
N PHE A 196 13.85 4.04 5.65
CA PHE A 196 13.04 4.23 6.84
C PHE A 196 13.51 3.29 7.94
N ASN A 197 13.65 3.80 9.17
CA ASN A 197 13.85 2.98 10.34
C ASN A 197 12.52 2.34 10.77
N GLU A 198 12.18 1.22 10.13
CA GLU A 198 10.90 0.53 10.26
C GLU A 198 10.66 0.00 11.68
N GLU A 199 11.72 -0.39 12.39
CA GLU A 199 11.68 -0.83 13.78
C GLU A 199 11.21 0.30 14.71
N LYS A 200 11.79 1.50 14.60
CA LYS A 200 11.39 2.67 15.40
C LYS A 200 10.02 3.21 15.02
N MET A 201 9.65 3.13 13.74
CA MET A 201 8.36 3.63 13.24
C MET A 201 7.18 2.77 13.68
N GLY A 202 7.39 1.46 13.74
CA GLY A 202 6.32 0.48 13.81
C GLY A 202 5.50 0.39 12.51
N LYS A 203 4.81 -0.73 12.36
CA LYS A 203 4.12 -1.15 11.14
C LYS A 203 3.16 -0.11 10.58
N LYS A 204 2.29 0.46 11.42
CA LYS A 204 1.26 1.42 11.00
C LYS A 204 1.86 2.69 10.41
N LYS A 205 2.90 3.24 11.06
CA LYS A 205 3.56 4.45 10.60
C LYS A 205 4.38 4.19 9.34
N PHE A 206 5.05 3.03 9.25
CA PHE A 206 5.72 2.59 8.03
C PHE A 206 4.76 2.48 6.85
N THR A 207 3.61 1.80 7.00
CA THR A 207 2.57 1.74 5.95
C THR A 207 2.16 3.12 5.47
N LYS A 208 1.94 4.04 6.42
CA LYS A 208 1.52 5.40 6.13
C LYS A 208 2.61 6.17 5.36
N ALA A 209 3.88 6.02 5.76
CA ALA A 209 4.99 6.67 5.08
C ALA A 209 5.16 6.18 3.64
N ILE A 210 5.16 4.86 3.41
CA ILE A 210 5.19 4.28 2.06
C ILE A 210 4.01 4.80 1.22
N THR A 211 2.81 4.84 1.80
CA THR A 211 1.60 5.29 1.10
C THR A 211 1.69 6.76 0.72
N GLU A 212 1.93 7.65 1.68
CA GLU A 212 1.93 9.10 1.45
C GLU A 212 3.08 9.55 0.55
N CYS A 213 4.29 9.03 0.74
CA CYS A 213 5.43 9.37 -0.11
C CYS A 213 5.21 8.91 -1.55
N THR A 214 4.69 7.69 -1.74
CA THR A 214 4.42 7.15 -3.07
C THR A 214 3.26 7.89 -3.75
N GLU A 215 2.15 8.15 -3.05
CA GLU A 215 1.02 8.91 -3.60
C GLU A 215 1.46 10.32 -4.02
N LEU A 216 2.29 11.00 -3.22
CA LEU A 216 2.84 12.31 -3.57
C LEU A 216 3.74 12.23 -4.80
N ALA A 217 4.65 11.27 -4.86
CA ALA A 217 5.52 11.06 -6.01
C ALA A 217 4.70 10.80 -7.28
N ILE A 218 3.68 9.94 -7.23
CA ILE A 218 2.80 9.68 -8.37
C ILE A 218 2.06 10.96 -8.79
N SER A 219 1.55 11.73 -7.83
CA SER A 219 0.87 13.00 -8.13
C SER A 219 1.78 13.97 -8.89
N LYS A 220 3.06 14.04 -8.48
CA LYS A 220 4.07 14.88 -9.12
C LYS A 220 4.49 14.37 -10.48
N ILE A 221 4.64 13.06 -10.64
CA ILE A 221 4.90 12.46 -11.96
C ILE A 221 3.71 12.74 -12.91
N LYS A 222 2.47 12.54 -12.44
CA LYS A 222 1.26 12.75 -13.24
C LYS A 222 1.06 14.20 -13.69
N SER A 223 1.54 15.20 -12.95
CA SER A 223 1.41 16.60 -13.37
C SER A 223 2.22 16.96 -14.61
N HIS A 224 3.15 16.10 -15.04
CA HIS A 224 3.93 16.25 -16.27
C HIS A 224 3.32 15.48 -17.46
N LYS A 225 2.16 14.84 -17.30
CA LYS A 225 1.50 14.08 -18.35
C LYS A 225 1.05 15.00 -19.49
N LYS A 226 1.34 14.59 -20.73
CA LYS A 226 0.86 15.24 -21.96
C LYS A 226 -0.47 14.67 -22.44
#